data_AF-A0A420FFC8-F1
#
_entry.id   AF-A0A420FFC8-F1
#
_cell.length_a   1.000
_cell.length_b   1.000
_cell.length_c   1.000
_cell.angle_alpha   90.00
_cell.angle_beta   90.00
_cell.angle_gamma   90.00
#
_symmetry.space_group_name_H-M   'P 1'
#
loop_
_entity.id
_entity.type
_entity.pdbx_description
1 polymer ?
#
loop_
_entity_poly.entity_id
_entity_poly.type
_entity_poly.pdbx_seq_one_letter_code
_entity_poly.pdbx_strand_id
1 'polypeptide(L)'
;MEKMSYYLHRMQSIHRALISVFFFLLIYLLSPIKSLPLLNLMLCWFGFCVSYISISWYTFYTMPIASIARKAQQEDGSRLFVSLFIILVTIGCFVSVLMIIISSKDKQLNDAYIIIICMLAMLSSWGLVHTIYTFHYARLYYENKAAGTGLEFPGDDKPDYLDFAYFSFVMGCTFQVSDVGISSKKIRRVALFHGLLSFALNTFVVALTINIISGLIN
;
A
#
# COMPACT_ATOMS: atom_id res chain seq x y z
N MET A 1 -0.84 25.90 10.11
CA MET A 1 -0.66 24.76 9.16
C MET A 1 0.81 24.45 8.88
N GLU A 2 1.70 25.44 8.78
CA GLU A 2 3.15 25.21 8.51
C GLU A 2 3.85 24.25 9.48
N LYS A 3 3.61 24.37 10.79
CA LYS A 3 4.22 23.46 11.78
C LYS A 3 3.80 21.99 11.58
N MET A 4 2.53 21.73 11.29
CA MET A 4 2.03 20.36 11.06
C MET A 4 2.65 19.75 9.80
N SER A 5 2.71 20.52 8.71
CA SER A 5 3.34 20.12 7.46
C SER A 5 4.83 19.81 7.65
N TYR A 6 5.54 20.64 8.43
CA TYR A 6 6.95 20.42 8.77
C TYR A 6 7.20 19.06 9.46
N TYR A 7 6.40 18.69 10.46
CA TYR A 7 6.54 17.40 11.13
C TYR A 7 6.23 16.23 10.18
N LEU A 8 5.13 16.31 9.45
CA LEU A 8 4.69 15.26 8.51
C LEU A 8 5.74 15.03 7.40
N HIS A 9 6.39 16.09 6.92
CA HIS A 9 7.46 15.99 5.92
C HIS A 9 8.71 15.28 6.44
N ARG A 10 9.03 15.44 7.73
CA ARG A 10 10.19 14.76 8.35
C ARG A 10 9.89 13.32 8.78
N MET A 11 8.63 12.90 8.79
CA MET A 11 8.27 11.53 9.15
C MET A 11 8.90 10.51 8.19
N GLN A 12 9.68 9.61 8.77
CA GLN A 12 10.16 8.40 8.10
C GLN A 12 9.06 7.32 8.05
N SER A 13 9.33 6.22 7.34
CA SER A 13 8.39 5.11 7.22
C SER A 13 8.01 4.51 8.58
N ILE A 14 8.96 4.42 9.52
CA ILE A 14 8.69 3.91 10.87
C ILE A 14 7.70 4.80 11.64
N HIS A 15 7.81 6.13 11.54
CA HIS A 15 6.91 7.04 12.22
C HIS A 15 5.47 6.89 11.71
N ARG A 16 5.30 6.76 10.38
CA ARG A 16 3.97 6.50 9.79
C ARG A 16 3.42 5.15 10.25
N ALA A 17 4.27 4.12 10.27
CA ALA A 17 3.89 2.80 10.76
C ALA A 17 3.48 2.84 12.24
N LEU A 18 4.21 3.53 13.11
CA LEU A 18 3.88 3.64 14.55
C LEU A 18 2.53 4.34 14.78
N ILE A 19 2.25 5.43 14.07
CA ILE A 19 0.92 6.07 14.14
C ILE A 19 -0.17 5.12 13.64
N SER A 20 0.11 4.37 12.59
CA SER A 20 -0.86 3.41 12.04
C SER A 20 -1.09 2.22 12.97
N VAL A 21 -0.06 1.76 13.69
CA VAL A 21 -0.16 0.76 14.77
C VAL A 21 -1.00 1.30 15.92
N PHE A 22 -0.86 2.58 16.28
CA PHE A 22 -1.73 3.19 17.29
C PHE A 22 -3.21 3.10 16.89
N PHE A 23 -3.56 3.42 15.64
CA PHE A 23 -4.94 3.25 15.14
C PHE A 23 -5.39 1.79 15.12
N PHE A 24 -4.51 0.86 14.72
CA PHE A 24 -4.78 -0.58 14.80
C PHE A 24 -5.17 -1.00 16.22
N LEU A 25 -4.36 -0.61 17.21
CA LEU A 25 -4.58 -0.97 18.62
C LEU A 25 -5.83 -0.30 19.20
N LEU A 26 -6.07 0.96 18.83
CA LEU A 26 -7.26 1.70 19.24
C LEU A 26 -8.54 1.02 18.73
N ILE A 27 -8.56 0.63 17.45
CA ILE A 27 -9.68 -0.12 16.86
C ILE A 27 -9.82 -1.47 17.55
N TYR A 28 -8.73 -2.20 17.77
CA TYR A 28 -8.78 -3.50 18.46
C TYR A 28 -9.40 -3.40 19.86
N LEU A 29 -9.05 -2.36 20.62
CA LEU A 29 -9.53 -2.13 21.97
C LEU A 29 -11.03 -1.78 22.00
N LEU A 30 -11.45 -0.89 21.09
CA LEU A 30 -12.81 -0.34 21.01
C LEU A 30 -13.78 -1.23 20.21
N SER A 31 -13.28 -2.18 19.43
CA SER A 31 -14.09 -3.00 18.53
C SER A 31 -15.13 -3.82 19.30
N PRO A 32 -16.41 -3.77 18.90
CA PRO A 32 -17.46 -4.60 19.49
C PRO A 32 -17.40 -6.06 19.01
N ILE A 33 -16.61 -6.37 17.96
CA ILE A 33 -16.64 -7.66 17.24
C ILE A 33 -15.59 -8.63 17.81
N LYS A 34 -15.50 -8.76 19.14
CA LYS A 34 -14.45 -9.59 19.78
C LYS A 34 -14.67 -11.10 19.63
N SER A 35 -15.91 -11.52 19.37
CA SER A 35 -16.29 -12.92 19.18
C SER A 35 -15.80 -13.52 17.85
N LEU A 36 -15.47 -12.69 16.85
CA LEU A 36 -14.95 -13.11 15.55
C LEU A 36 -13.51 -12.58 15.39
N PRO A 37 -12.49 -13.27 15.95
CA PRO A 37 -11.14 -12.73 16.06
C PRO A 37 -10.51 -12.39 14.71
N LEU A 38 -10.73 -13.23 13.69
CA LEU A 38 -10.17 -13.01 12.35
C LEU A 38 -10.74 -11.75 11.69
N LEU A 39 -12.06 -11.55 11.81
CA LEU A 39 -12.73 -10.37 11.27
C LEU A 39 -12.33 -9.10 12.02
N ASN A 40 -12.19 -9.18 13.35
CA ASN A 40 -11.71 -8.07 14.16
C ASN A 40 -10.29 -7.65 13.74
N LEU A 41 -9.39 -8.61 13.51
CA LEU A 41 -8.04 -8.34 13.00
C LEU A 41 -8.08 -7.65 11.64
N MET A 42 -9.00 -8.04 10.75
CA MET A 42 -9.17 -7.39 9.46
C MET A 42 -9.67 -5.95 9.57
N LEU A 43 -10.58 -5.67 10.51
CA LEU A 43 -11.03 -4.31 10.79
C LEU A 43 -9.88 -3.44 11.32
N CYS A 44 -9.07 -4.00 12.23
CA CYS A 44 -7.88 -3.31 12.75
C CYS A 44 -6.86 -3.05 11.64
N TRP A 45 -6.63 -4.03 10.77
CA TRP A 45 -5.76 -3.93 9.61
C TRP A 45 -6.25 -2.89 8.61
N PHE A 46 -7.56 -2.83 8.33
CA PHE A 46 -8.15 -1.78 7.51
C PHE A 46 -7.84 -0.38 8.06
N GLY A 47 -7.99 -0.18 9.38
CA GLY A 47 -7.62 1.09 10.02
C GLY A 47 -6.13 1.42 9.94
N PHE A 48 -5.25 0.42 10.06
CA PHE A 48 -3.82 0.57 9.81
C PHE A 48 -3.56 1.04 8.38
N CYS A 49 -4.15 0.37 7.38
CA CYS A 49 -3.97 0.73 5.97
C CYS A 49 -4.44 2.15 5.69
N VAL A 50 -5.65 2.51 6.11
CA VAL A 50 -6.22 3.85 5.87
C VAL A 50 -5.36 4.92 6.52
N SER A 51 -4.97 4.77 7.79
CA SER A 51 -4.12 5.75 8.46
C SER A 51 -2.76 5.91 7.79
N TYR A 52 -2.09 4.81 7.41
CA TYR A 52 -0.81 4.87 6.71
C TYR A 52 -0.93 5.54 5.34
N ILE A 53 -1.96 5.17 4.57
CA ILE A 53 -2.24 5.74 3.24
C ILE A 53 -2.52 7.24 3.39
N SER A 54 -3.41 7.66 4.29
CA SER A 54 -3.76 9.07 4.47
C SER A 54 -2.54 9.93 4.81
N ILE A 55 -1.67 9.48 5.72
CA ILE A 55 -0.45 10.22 6.07
C ILE A 55 0.52 10.28 4.88
N SER A 56 0.61 9.19 4.12
CA SER A 56 1.48 9.09 2.94
C SER A 56 1.01 10.00 1.81
N TRP A 57 -0.28 9.97 1.49
CA TRP A 57 -0.87 10.81 0.45
C TRP A 57 -0.87 12.29 0.83
N TYR A 58 -1.06 12.62 2.11
CA TYR A 58 -0.82 13.99 2.57
C TYR A 58 0.64 14.43 2.29
N THR A 59 1.61 13.54 2.50
CA THR A 59 3.01 13.81 2.15
C THR A 59 3.19 13.98 0.64
N PHE A 60 2.52 13.18 -0.18
CA PHE A 60 2.60 13.26 -1.64
C PHE A 60 2.10 14.62 -2.16
N TYR A 61 0.96 15.10 -1.65
CA TYR A 61 0.37 16.36 -2.10
C TYR A 61 1.08 17.62 -1.60
N THR A 62 1.81 17.54 -0.49
CA THR A 62 2.32 18.75 0.19
C THR A 62 3.83 18.91 0.15
N MET A 63 4.59 17.86 -0.20
CA MET A 63 6.05 17.94 -0.13
C MET A 63 6.63 18.62 -1.38
N PRO A 64 7.41 19.71 -1.24
CA PRO A 64 8.09 20.33 -2.37
C PRO A 64 9.15 19.40 -2.98
N ILE A 65 9.30 19.43 -4.31
CA ILE A 65 10.24 18.59 -5.08
C ILE A 65 11.67 18.62 -4.49
N ALA A 66 12.17 19.80 -4.12
CA ALA A 66 13.50 19.94 -3.52
C ALA A 66 13.67 19.13 -2.22
N SER A 67 12.59 18.99 -1.43
CA SER A 67 12.57 18.19 -0.21
C SER A 67 12.46 16.69 -0.50
N ILE A 68 11.78 16.29 -1.59
CA ILE A 68 11.66 14.89 -2.02
C ILE A 68 13.03 14.30 -2.29
N ALA A 69 13.85 14.98 -3.10
CA ALA A 69 15.21 14.52 -3.41
C ALA A 69 16.07 14.35 -2.15
N ARG A 70 16.01 15.31 -1.22
CA ARG A 70 16.73 15.22 0.06
C ARG A 70 16.23 14.08 0.94
N LYS A 71 14.92 13.85 1.00
CA LYS A 71 14.28 12.78 1.80
C LYS A 71 14.55 11.38 1.23
N ALA A 72 14.62 11.29 -0.10
CA ALA A 72 14.97 10.07 -0.82
C ALA A 72 16.40 9.61 -0.50
N GLN A 73 17.36 10.54 -0.40
CA GLN A 73 18.76 10.26 -0.10
C GLN A 73 19.04 9.90 1.36
N GLN A 74 18.12 10.19 2.28
CA GLN A 74 18.25 9.76 3.67
C GLN A 74 18.05 8.25 3.77
N GLU A 75 19.14 7.51 3.87
CA GLU A 75 19.10 6.09 4.17
C GLU A 75 18.52 5.87 5.56
N ASP A 76 17.53 4.99 5.64
CA ASP A 76 16.95 4.55 6.90
C ASP A 76 16.65 3.06 6.77
N GLY A 77 17.37 2.26 7.57
CA GLY A 77 17.27 0.80 7.58
C GLY A 77 15.88 0.29 7.95
N SER A 78 15.09 1.11 8.67
CA SER A 78 13.71 0.76 9.01
C SER A 78 12.79 0.67 7.80
N ARG A 79 13.13 1.32 6.67
CA ARG A 79 12.26 1.38 5.49
C ARG A 79 12.06 0.01 4.85
N LEU A 80 13.14 -0.72 4.59
CA LEU A 80 13.06 -2.05 3.98
C LEU A 80 12.31 -3.01 4.90
N PHE A 81 12.62 -2.96 6.19
CA PHE A 81 11.94 -3.76 7.21
C PHE A 81 10.43 -3.48 7.23
N VAL A 82 10.02 -2.21 7.30
CA VAL A 82 8.61 -1.80 7.29
C VAL A 82 7.92 -2.21 5.99
N SER A 83 8.56 -2.02 4.84
CA SER A 83 7.98 -2.42 3.54
C SER A 83 7.76 -3.94 3.45
N LEU A 84 8.75 -4.74 3.81
CA LEU A 84 8.64 -6.21 3.79
C LEU A 84 7.60 -6.70 4.79
N PHE A 85 7.57 -6.11 5.99
CA PHE A 85 6.56 -6.42 7.00
C PHE A 85 5.15 -6.14 6.48
N ILE A 86 4.91 -4.97 5.87
CA ILE A 86 3.61 -4.61 5.33
C ILE A 86 3.19 -5.54 4.18
N ILE A 87 4.12 -5.92 3.30
CA ILE A 87 3.84 -6.89 2.22
C ILE A 87 3.44 -8.24 2.82
N LEU A 88 4.15 -8.72 3.83
CA LEU A 88 3.86 -9.98 4.50
C LEU A 88 2.46 -9.96 5.16
N VAL A 89 2.15 -8.91 5.91
CA VAL A 89 0.85 -8.77 6.57
C VAL A 89 -0.28 -8.59 5.55
N THR A 90 -0.02 -7.90 4.43
CA THR A 90 -0.96 -7.82 3.30
C THR A 90 -1.31 -9.21 2.77
N ILE A 91 -0.33 -10.06 2.50
CA ILE A 91 -0.57 -11.45 2.08
C ILE A 91 -1.40 -12.19 3.15
N GLY A 92 -1.06 -12.01 4.42
CA GLY A 92 -1.84 -12.55 5.55
C GLY A 92 -3.31 -12.10 5.55
N CYS A 93 -3.60 -10.86 5.19
CA CYS A 93 -4.97 -10.34 5.03
C CYS A 93 -5.72 -11.10 3.92
N PHE A 94 -5.11 -11.31 2.75
CA PHE A 94 -5.74 -12.06 1.67
C PHE A 94 -6.00 -13.53 2.05
N VAL A 95 -5.06 -14.16 2.75
CA VAL A 95 -5.25 -15.52 3.29
C VAL A 95 -6.37 -15.55 4.34
N SER A 96 -6.48 -14.52 5.18
CA SER A 96 -7.55 -14.38 6.17
C SER A 96 -8.93 -14.27 5.53
N VAL A 97 -9.06 -13.47 4.47
CA VAL A 97 -10.30 -13.40 3.68
C VAL A 97 -10.66 -14.77 3.11
N LEU A 98 -9.68 -15.47 2.50
CA LEU A 98 -9.90 -16.80 1.96
C LEU A 98 -10.39 -17.78 3.03
N MET A 99 -9.79 -17.74 4.23
CA MET A 99 -10.23 -18.56 5.36
C MET A 99 -11.66 -18.24 5.79
N ILE A 100 -12.03 -16.96 5.89
CA ILE A 100 -13.42 -16.55 6.18
C ILE A 100 -14.38 -17.12 5.14
N ILE A 101 -14.07 -16.97 3.85
CA ILE A 101 -14.91 -17.48 2.77
C ILE A 101 -15.08 -19.00 2.89
N ILE A 102 -14.01 -19.75 3.15
CA ILE A 102 -14.07 -21.21 3.28
C ILE A 102 -14.91 -21.61 4.51
N SER A 103 -14.68 -20.99 5.67
CA SER A 103 -15.41 -21.30 6.91
C SER A 103 -16.89 -20.93 6.87
N SER A 104 -17.27 -20.00 5.98
CA SER A 104 -18.65 -19.57 5.81
C SER A 104 -19.39 -20.28 4.67
N LYS A 105 -18.79 -21.26 3.98
CA LYS A 105 -19.50 -22.00 2.91
C LYS A 105 -20.74 -22.76 3.41
N ASP A 106 -20.69 -23.30 4.63
CA ASP A 106 -21.81 -24.05 5.23
C ASP A 106 -22.83 -23.14 5.95
N LYS A 107 -22.46 -21.87 6.16
CA LYS A 107 -23.28 -20.85 6.82
C LYS A 107 -23.27 -19.64 5.90
N GLN A 108 -24.16 -19.64 4.89
CA GLN A 108 -24.35 -18.55 3.91
C GLN A 108 -23.80 -17.22 4.44
N LEU A 109 -22.89 -16.59 3.67
CA LEU A 109 -22.30 -15.27 3.97
C LEU A 109 -23.37 -14.18 3.89
N ASN A 110 -24.37 -14.22 4.77
CA ASN A 110 -25.52 -13.34 4.72
C ASN A 110 -25.30 -12.05 5.52
N ASP A 111 -24.10 -11.93 6.11
CA ASP A 111 -23.81 -10.84 7.03
C ASP A 111 -23.02 -9.73 6.32
N ALA A 112 -23.77 -8.72 5.88
CA ALA A 112 -23.25 -7.63 5.05
C ALA A 112 -22.02 -6.95 5.66
N TYR A 113 -21.92 -6.85 6.99
CA TYR A 113 -20.75 -6.23 7.63
C TYR A 113 -19.47 -7.04 7.44
N ILE A 114 -19.54 -8.38 7.44
CA ILE A 114 -18.37 -9.25 7.23
C ILE A 114 -17.80 -8.98 5.84
N ILE A 115 -18.67 -8.96 4.85
CA ILE A 115 -18.31 -8.73 3.44
C ILE A 115 -17.69 -7.34 3.26
N ILE A 116 -18.31 -6.31 3.83
CA ILE A 116 -17.81 -4.94 3.74
C ILE A 116 -16.41 -4.82 4.35
N ILE A 117 -16.18 -5.39 5.54
CA ILE A 117 -14.85 -5.35 6.18
C ILE A 117 -13.82 -6.10 5.34
N CYS A 118 -14.17 -7.27 4.80
CA CYS A 118 -13.28 -8.03 3.92
C CYS A 118 -12.88 -7.24 2.67
N MET A 119 -13.86 -6.67 1.97
CA MET A 119 -13.61 -5.87 0.77
C MET A 119 -12.76 -4.63 1.07
N LEU A 120 -13.09 -3.89 2.13
CA LEU A 120 -12.34 -2.70 2.55
C LEU A 120 -10.90 -3.04 2.95
N ALA A 121 -10.70 -4.12 3.71
CA ALA A 121 -9.37 -4.58 4.10
C ALA A 121 -8.53 -4.99 2.88
N MET A 122 -9.10 -5.71 1.92
CA MET A 122 -8.41 -6.10 0.69
C MET A 122 -8.03 -4.90 -0.18
N LEU A 123 -8.99 -4.02 -0.47
CA LEU A 123 -8.77 -2.85 -1.33
C LEU A 123 -7.77 -1.87 -0.70
N SER A 124 -7.87 -1.65 0.62
CA SER A 124 -6.90 -0.81 1.33
C SER A 124 -5.51 -1.45 1.37
N SER A 125 -5.40 -2.78 1.47
CA SER A 125 -4.10 -3.49 1.40
C SER A 125 -3.46 -3.33 0.02
N TRP A 126 -4.24 -3.48 -1.04
CA TRP A 126 -3.79 -3.23 -2.42
C TRP A 126 -3.27 -1.80 -2.57
N GLY A 127 -4.04 -0.80 -2.12
CA GLY A 127 -3.63 0.61 -2.19
C GLY A 127 -2.39 0.92 -1.34
N LEU A 128 -2.24 0.26 -0.19
CA LEU A 128 -1.08 0.41 0.69
C LEU A 128 0.21 -0.06 0.02
N VAL A 129 0.18 -1.21 -0.66
CA VAL A 129 1.34 -1.72 -1.40
C VAL A 129 1.82 -0.71 -2.44
N HIS A 130 0.94 -0.18 -3.29
CA HIS A 130 1.30 0.81 -4.31
C HIS A 130 1.75 2.15 -3.72
N THR A 131 1.17 2.54 -2.57
CA THR A 131 1.62 3.71 -1.81
C THR A 131 3.06 3.54 -1.29
N ILE A 132 3.44 2.34 -0.84
CA ILE A 132 4.82 2.06 -0.40
C ILE A 132 5.78 2.05 -1.59
N TYR A 133 5.39 1.45 -2.71
CA TYR A 133 6.20 1.45 -3.93
C TYR A 133 6.44 2.85 -4.48
N THR A 134 5.49 3.78 -4.30
CA THR A 134 5.67 5.20 -4.65
C THR A 134 6.91 5.79 -3.96
N PHE A 135 7.05 5.62 -2.65
CA PHE A 135 8.24 6.06 -1.92
C PHE A 135 9.51 5.32 -2.38
N HIS A 136 9.38 4.04 -2.74
CA HIS A 136 10.51 3.24 -3.18
C HIS A 136 11.06 3.70 -4.53
N TYR A 137 10.19 3.97 -5.50
CA TYR A 137 10.58 4.51 -6.80
C TYR A 137 11.16 5.92 -6.69
N ALA A 138 10.54 6.80 -5.89
CA ALA A 138 11.09 8.12 -5.62
C ALA A 138 12.51 8.04 -5.04
N ARG A 139 12.76 7.10 -4.11
CA ARG A 139 14.10 6.86 -3.60
C ARG A 139 15.06 6.44 -4.71
N LEU A 140 14.72 5.40 -5.47
CA LEU A 140 15.59 4.87 -6.51
C LEU A 140 15.92 5.92 -7.58
N TYR A 141 14.96 6.81 -7.87
CA TYR A 141 15.15 7.93 -8.79
C TYR A 141 16.19 8.94 -8.30
N TYR A 142 16.12 9.32 -7.02
CA TYR A 142 16.97 10.37 -6.44
C TYR A 142 18.25 9.86 -5.75
N GLU A 143 18.44 8.53 -5.64
CA GLU A 143 19.59 7.90 -4.97
C GLU A 143 20.92 8.14 -5.71
N ASN A 144 20.94 8.24 -7.04
CA ASN A 144 22.21 8.30 -7.78
C ASN A 144 22.17 9.18 -9.05
N LYS A 145 22.21 10.50 -8.87
CA LYS A 145 22.14 11.48 -9.98
C LYS A 145 23.24 11.31 -11.05
N ALA A 146 24.40 10.74 -10.69
CA ALA A 146 25.53 10.59 -11.60
C ALA A 146 25.36 9.42 -12.61
N ALA A 147 24.51 8.44 -12.33
CA ALA A 147 24.30 7.25 -13.16
C ALA A 147 23.01 7.32 -14.01
N GLY A 148 22.34 8.48 -14.02
CA GLY A 148 20.97 8.64 -14.50
C GLY A 148 19.94 8.29 -13.43
N THR A 149 18.76 8.89 -13.55
CA THR A 149 17.66 8.75 -12.56
C THR A 149 16.90 7.43 -12.73
N GLY A 150 16.99 6.77 -13.89
CA GLY A 150 16.56 5.39 -14.10
C GLY A 150 15.06 5.17 -14.34
N LEU A 151 14.23 6.18 -14.11
CA LEU A 151 12.88 6.31 -14.67
C LEU A 151 12.83 7.55 -15.56
N GLU A 152 12.14 7.46 -16.68
CA GLU A 152 12.08 8.50 -17.71
C GLU A 152 10.63 8.99 -17.82
N PHE A 153 10.33 10.10 -17.14
CA PHE A 153 9.02 10.73 -17.17
C PHE A 153 8.92 11.65 -18.40
N PRO A 154 7.87 11.56 -19.23
CA PRO A 154 7.75 12.39 -20.42
C PRO A 154 7.67 13.88 -20.08
N GLY A 155 8.64 14.65 -20.58
CA GLY A 155 8.65 16.11 -20.43
C GLY A 155 8.94 16.63 -19.01
N ASP A 156 9.36 15.76 -18.08
CA ASP A 156 9.66 16.16 -16.70
C ASP A 156 10.98 15.58 -16.18
N ASP A 157 11.90 16.49 -15.86
CA ASP A 157 13.20 16.20 -15.29
C ASP A 157 13.20 16.25 -13.75
N LYS A 158 12.05 16.56 -13.13
CA LYS A 158 11.91 16.80 -11.69
C LYS A 158 10.59 16.22 -11.12
N PRO A 159 10.35 14.90 -11.28
CA PRO A 159 9.12 14.26 -10.86
C PRO A 159 8.86 14.43 -9.37
N ASP A 160 7.60 14.71 -9.04
CA ASP A 160 7.09 14.76 -7.69
C ASP A 160 6.55 13.39 -7.24
N TYR A 161 5.99 13.32 -6.04
CA TYR A 161 5.46 12.05 -5.53
C TYR A 161 4.25 11.54 -6.30
N LEU A 162 3.45 12.40 -6.94
CA LEU A 162 2.31 12.00 -7.74
C LEU A 162 2.76 11.35 -9.06
N ASP A 163 3.89 11.77 -9.63
CA ASP A 163 4.47 11.08 -10.80
C ASP A 163 4.93 9.65 -10.42
N PHE A 164 5.58 9.49 -9.28
CA PHE A 164 5.93 8.15 -8.77
C PHE A 164 4.70 7.34 -8.36
N ALA A 165 3.65 8.00 -7.87
CA ALA A 165 2.38 7.35 -7.55
C ALA A 165 1.69 6.88 -8.82
N TYR A 166 1.65 7.71 -9.87
CA TYR A 166 1.16 7.34 -11.19
C TYR A 166 1.87 6.08 -11.69
N PHE A 167 3.21 6.08 -11.71
CA PHE A 167 3.97 4.90 -12.12
C PHE A 167 3.64 3.66 -11.27
N SER A 168 3.62 3.81 -9.95
CA SER A 168 3.37 2.72 -9.00
C SER A 168 1.95 2.13 -9.11
N PHE A 169 0.93 2.97 -9.23
CA PHE A 169 -0.46 2.54 -9.34
C PHE A 169 -0.78 2.00 -10.73
N VAL A 170 -0.16 2.51 -11.80
CA VAL A 170 -0.32 1.94 -13.15
C VAL A 170 0.26 0.52 -13.22
N MET A 171 1.40 0.27 -12.57
CA MET A 171 1.92 -1.10 -12.37
C MET A 171 0.89 -1.99 -11.67
N GLY A 172 0.24 -1.45 -10.63
CA GLY A 172 -0.82 -2.11 -9.87
C GLY A 172 -2.08 -2.41 -10.67
N CYS A 173 -2.57 -1.46 -11.45
CA CYS A 173 -3.84 -1.59 -12.18
C CYS A 173 -3.70 -2.40 -13.48
N THR A 174 -2.57 -2.25 -14.19
CA THR A 174 -2.46 -2.68 -15.60
C THR A 174 -1.14 -3.37 -15.95
N PHE A 175 -0.30 -3.67 -14.96
CA PHE A 175 1.00 -4.31 -15.18
C PHE A 175 1.93 -3.56 -16.14
N GLN A 176 1.84 -2.22 -16.12
CA GLN A 176 2.68 -1.26 -16.86
C GLN A 176 2.18 -0.84 -18.26
N VAL A 177 1.04 -0.15 -18.32
CA VAL A 177 0.69 0.73 -19.47
C VAL A 177 0.99 2.19 -19.11
N SER A 178 2.23 2.44 -18.67
CA SER A 178 2.70 3.80 -18.35
C SER A 178 3.53 4.35 -19.51
N ASP A 179 3.47 5.66 -19.73
CA ASP A 179 4.37 6.41 -20.61
C ASP A 179 5.78 6.59 -20.01
N VAL A 180 5.99 6.15 -18.77
CA VAL A 180 7.28 6.21 -18.05
C VAL A 180 8.18 5.03 -18.44
N GLY A 181 9.36 5.36 -18.99
CA GLY A 181 10.41 4.39 -19.33
C GLY A 181 11.28 3.97 -18.14
N ILE A 182 11.89 2.78 -18.19
CA ILE A 182 12.83 2.29 -17.16
C ILE A 182 14.23 2.04 -17.75
N SER A 183 15.12 3.03 -17.68
CA SER A 183 16.51 2.89 -18.14
C SER A 183 17.42 2.13 -17.17
N SER A 184 17.14 2.18 -15.86
CA SER A 184 17.99 1.54 -14.84
C SER A 184 17.74 0.02 -14.72
N LYS A 185 18.82 -0.77 -14.82
CA LYS A 185 18.80 -2.23 -14.54
C LYS A 185 18.30 -2.54 -13.12
N LYS A 186 18.65 -1.71 -12.14
CA LYS A 186 18.22 -1.88 -10.74
C LYS A 186 16.71 -1.69 -10.63
N ILE A 187 16.17 -0.63 -11.23
CA ILE A 187 14.73 -0.33 -11.20
C ILE A 187 13.94 -1.38 -11.99
N ARG A 188 14.46 -1.92 -13.10
CA ARG A 188 13.81 -3.03 -13.82
C ARG A 188 13.60 -4.28 -12.96
N ARG A 189 14.57 -4.64 -12.12
CA ARG A 189 14.41 -5.77 -11.18
C ARG A 189 13.34 -5.51 -10.12
N VAL A 190 13.28 -4.27 -9.63
CA VAL A 190 12.25 -3.84 -8.68
C VAL A 190 10.86 -3.84 -9.34
N ALA A 191 10.76 -3.32 -10.57
CA ALA A 191 9.53 -3.32 -11.34
C ALA A 191 9.05 -4.74 -11.67
N LEU A 192 9.96 -5.67 -11.98
CA LEU A 192 9.61 -7.08 -12.17
C LEU A 192 8.93 -7.66 -10.92
N PHE A 193 9.54 -7.48 -9.75
CA PHE A 193 8.96 -7.98 -8.51
C PHE A 193 7.64 -7.27 -8.16
N HIS A 194 7.57 -5.95 -8.34
CA HIS A 194 6.33 -5.19 -8.13
C HIS A 194 5.22 -5.65 -9.09
N GLY A 195 5.54 -5.93 -10.35
CA GLY A 195 4.60 -6.45 -11.35
C GLY A 195 4.09 -7.84 -11.00
N LEU A 196 4.97 -8.77 -10.60
CA LEU A 196 4.58 -10.10 -10.12
C LEU A 196 3.68 -10.02 -8.87
N LEU A 197 4.04 -9.17 -7.92
CA LEU A 197 3.23 -8.91 -6.72
C LEU A 197 1.87 -8.33 -7.08
N SER A 198 1.84 -7.34 -7.99
CA SER A 198 0.59 -6.72 -8.48
C SER A 198 -0.30 -7.74 -9.17
N PHE A 199 0.27 -8.61 -9.99
CA PHE A 199 -0.46 -9.69 -10.65
C PHE A 199 -1.13 -10.61 -9.63
N ALA A 200 -0.36 -11.11 -8.65
CA ALA A 200 -0.90 -11.94 -7.59
C ALA A 200 -2.02 -11.22 -6.81
N LEU A 201 -1.79 -9.98 -6.37
CA LEU A 201 -2.78 -9.19 -5.64
C LEU A 201 -4.08 -9.01 -6.44
N ASN A 202 -4.00 -8.66 -7.73
CA ASN A 202 -5.18 -8.54 -8.58
C ASN A 202 -5.91 -9.87 -8.75
N THR A 203 -5.18 -10.97 -8.96
CA THR A 203 -5.79 -12.31 -9.03
C THR A 203 -6.56 -12.63 -7.74
N PHE A 204 -5.97 -12.37 -6.58
CA PHE A 204 -6.66 -12.59 -5.30
C PHE A 204 -7.86 -11.66 -5.11
N VAL A 205 -7.73 -10.36 -5.42
CA VAL A 205 -8.84 -9.40 -5.33
C VAL A 205 -10.02 -9.89 -6.17
N VAL A 206 -9.78 -10.22 -7.44
CA VAL A 206 -10.83 -10.69 -8.35
C VAL A 206 -11.42 -12.02 -7.88
N ALA A 207 -10.58 -13.01 -7.58
CA ALA A 207 -11.04 -14.34 -7.19
C ALA A 207 -11.89 -14.31 -5.91
N LEU A 208 -11.44 -13.58 -4.88
CA LEU A 208 -12.16 -13.47 -3.61
C LEU A 208 -13.44 -12.65 -3.77
N THR A 209 -13.43 -11.58 -4.57
CA THR A 209 -14.63 -10.79 -4.87
C THR A 209 -15.70 -11.63 -5.55
N ILE A 210 -15.32 -12.45 -6.56
CA ILE A 210 -16.26 -13.37 -7.22
C ILE A 210 -16.81 -14.38 -6.22
N ASN A 211 -15.97 -14.98 -5.36
CA ASN A 211 -16.44 -15.92 -4.35
C ASN A 211 -17.42 -15.29 -3.35
N ILE A 212 -17.15 -14.05 -2.92
CA ILE A 212 -18.03 -13.28 -2.04
C ILE A 212 -19.39 -13.04 -2.72
N ILE A 213 -19.40 -12.57 -3.97
CA ILE A 213 -20.65 -12.31 -4.72
C ILE A 213 -21.41 -13.61 -4.97
N SER A 214 -20.74 -14.69 -5.37
CA SER A 214 -21.39 -15.99 -5.55
C SER A 214 -21.98 -16.53 -4.24
N GLY A 215 -21.34 -16.26 -3.09
CA GLY A 215 -21.86 -16.61 -1.78
C GLY A 215 -23.06 -15.78 -1.31
N LEU A 216 -23.32 -14.63 -1.95
CA LEU A 216 -24.49 -13.78 -1.70
C LEU A 216 -25.73 -14.19 -2.51
N ILE A 217 -25.52 -14.77 -3.69
CA ILE A 217 -26.58 -15.11 -4.65
C ILE A 217 -27.07 -16.57 -4.46
N ASN A 218 -26.28 -17.41 -3.78
CA ASN A 218 -26.61 -18.80 -3.43
C ASN A 218 -27.26 -18.90 -2.06
#